data_AF-A0A2D7PBL6-F1
#
_entry.id   AF-A0A2D7PBL6-F1
#
_cell.length_a   1.000
_cell.length_b   1.000
_cell.length_c   1.000
_cell.angle_alpha   90.00
_cell.angle_beta   90.00
_cell.angle_gamma   90.00
#
_symmetry.space_group_name_H-M   'P 1'
#
loop_
_entity.id
_entity.type
_entity.pdbx_description
1 polymer ?
#
loop_
_entity_poly.entity_id
_entity_poly.type
_entity_poly.pdbx_seq_one_letter_code
_entity_poly.pdbx_strand_id
1 'polypeptide(L)'
;MSVNDFKKTKLWHKEFKNLGYDSKLIFKKAKTKFEILSSLSFFLTIMASEILLNQPIQKKINIIHNNFLYKFISKDSKKVDRVEINSFSFSLFMILQKLFREEDTLEKYAEQIINFSLCHWSKIQKISEKQYLQKKENILKLWNKNKPIVFSKIESSKIDLIILLYKSFEVGIGNKEIIKKNIAVLGFSISKVFKEFRYDVINEFKKKERIIK
;
A
#
# COMPACT_ATOMS: atom_id res chain seq x y z
N MET A 1 -1.03 12.23 12.93
CA MET A 1 -1.79 11.02 13.32
C MET A 1 -1.18 10.41 14.57
N SER A 2 -2.02 10.10 15.57
CA SER A 2 -1.62 9.72 16.93
C SER A 2 -1.37 8.21 17.07
N VAL A 3 -0.71 7.78 18.16
CA VAL A 3 -0.60 6.36 18.54
C VAL A 3 -1.99 5.72 18.76
N ASN A 4 -2.99 6.51 19.16
CA ASN A 4 -4.36 6.03 19.34
C ASN A 4 -5.00 5.57 18.02
N ASP A 5 -4.67 6.20 16.89
CA ASP A 5 -5.19 5.82 15.58
C ASP A 5 -4.65 4.44 15.14
N PHE A 6 -3.37 4.17 15.45
CA PHE A 6 -2.74 2.87 15.24
C PHE A 6 -3.41 1.77 16.09
N LYS A 7 -3.71 2.05 17.37
CA LYS A 7 -4.43 1.13 18.26
C LYS A 7 -5.87 0.87 17.79
N LYS A 8 -6.59 1.91 17.38
CA LYS A 8 -7.97 1.78 16.83
C LYS A 8 -8.02 0.91 15.59
N THR A 9 -7.02 1.00 14.72
CA THR A 9 -6.92 0.15 13.51
C THR A 9 -6.91 -1.35 13.85
N LYS A 10 -6.33 -1.75 14.99
CA LYS A 10 -6.30 -3.16 15.43
C LYS A 10 -7.70 -3.70 15.76
N LEU A 11 -8.57 -2.88 16.33
CA LEU A 11 -9.96 -3.24 16.63
C LEU A 11 -10.75 -3.37 15.32
N TRP A 12 -10.56 -2.41 14.42
CA TRP A 12 -11.21 -2.38 13.11
C TRP A 12 -10.90 -3.61 12.23
N HIS A 13 -9.68 -4.14 12.27
CA HIS A 13 -9.35 -5.41 11.57
C HIS A 13 -10.18 -6.62 12.05
N LYS A 14 -10.50 -6.68 13.35
CA LYS A 14 -11.35 -7.76 13.88
C LYS A 14 -12.78 -7.61 13.36
N GLU A 15 -13.29 -6.39 13.34
CA GLU A 15 -14.61 -6.10 12.79
C GLU A 15 -14.69 -6.42 11.30
N PHE A 16 -13.66 -6.08 10.52
CA PHE A 16 -13.58 -6.42 9.10
C PHE A 16 -13.67 -7.90 8.84
N LYS A 17 -12.93 -8.68 9.62
CA LYS A 17 -12.99 -10.14 9.55
C LYS A 17 -14.40 -10.66 9.85
N ASN A 18 -15.05 -10.11 10.88
CA ASN A 18 -16.42 -10.51 11.25
C ASN A 18 -17.46 -10.13 10.18
N LEU A 19 -17.18 -9.09 9.38
CA LEU A 19 -18.01 -8.67 8.24
C LEU A 19 -17.63 -9.35 6.93
N GLY A 20 -16.73 -10.34 6.95
CA GLY A 20 -16.29 -11.06 5.75
C GLY A 20 -15.54 -10.18 4.75
N TYR A 21 -14.98 -9.05 5.18
CA TYR A 21 -14.34 -8.05 4.32
C TYR A 21 -15.26 -7.45 3.24
N ASP A 22 -16.57 -7.54 3.42
CA ASP A 22 -17.56 -6.94 2.50
C ASP A 22 -17.53 -5.41 2.61
N SER A 23 -17.30 -4.73 1.48
CA SER A 23 -17.19 -3.27 1.43
C SER A 23 -18.49 -2.58 1.83
N LYS A 24 -19.65 -3.07 1.40
CA LYS A 24 -20.95 -2.48 1.74
C LYS A 24 -21.20 -2.55 3.24
N LEU A 25 -20.98 -3.71 3.87
CA LEU A 25 -21.17 -3.89 5.30
C LEU A 25 -20.19 -3.05 6.13
N ILE A 26 -18.92 -3.00 5.71
CA ILE A 26 -17.88 -2.19 6.33
C ILE A 26 -18.27 -0.70 6.32
N PHE A 27 -18.58 -0.16 5.15
CA PHE A 27 -18.94 1.25 5.02
C PHE A 27 -20.29 1.57 5.67
N LYS A 28 -21.25 0.62 5.70
CA LYS A 28 -22.51 0.78 6.44
C LYS A 28 -22.26 1.06 7.92
N LYS A 29 -21.31 0.33 8.53
CA LYS A 29 -20.90 0.52 9.93
C LYS A 29 -20.04 1.76 10.17
N ALA A 30 -19.25 2.20 9.19
CA ALA A 30 -18.48 3.43 9.32
C ALA A 30 -19.40 4.66 9.49
N LYS A 31 -19.25 5.37 10.62
CA LYS A 31 -20.00 6.57 11.01
C LYS A 31 -19.15 7.81 11.16
N THR A 32 -17.84 7.67 11.34
CA THR A 32 -16.93 8.80 11.49
C THR A 32 -15.98 8.95 10.31
N LYS A 33 -15.45 10.15 10.10
CA LYS A 33 -14.40 10.41 9.10
C LYS A 33 -13.20 9.47 9.24
N PHE A 34 -12.78 9.17 10.47
CA PHE A 34 -11.72 8.21 10.76
C PHE A 34 -12.05 6.83 10.19
N GLU A 35 -13.23 6.30 10.51
CA GLU A 35 -13.65 4.96 10.10
C GLU A 35 -13.80 4.85 8.59
N ILE A 36 -14.35 5.87 7.95
CA ILE A 36 -14.55 5.89 6.51
C ILE A 36 -13.20 5.92 5.77
N LEU A 37 -12.29 6.81 6.18
CA LEU A 37 -10.96 6.89 5.58
C LEU A 37 -10.10 5.65 5.90
N SER A 38 -10.20 5.10 7.11
CA SER A 38 -9.52 3.85 7.46
C SER A 38 -10.05 2.68 6.62
N SER A 39 -11.38 2.60 6.40
CA SER A 39 -11.99 1.59 5.53
C SER A 39 -11.46 1.65 4.11
N LEU A 40 -11.47 2.84 3.51
CA LEU A 40 -10.90 3.04 2.18
C LEU A 40 -9.44 2.60 2.15
N SER A 41 -8.65 3.09 3.10
CA SER A 41 -7.20 2.82 3.18
C SER A 41 -6.87 1.34 3.35
N PHE A 42 -7.72 0.57 4.04
CA PHE A 42 -7.58 -0.88 4.14
C PHE A 42 -7.62 -1.54 2.76
N PHE A 43 -8.66 -1.27 1.96
CA PHE A 43 -8.79 -1.87 0.63
C PHE A 43 -7.65 -1.43 -0.31
N LEU A 44 -7.20 -0.17 -0.22
CA LEU A 44 -6.03 0.30 -0.97
C LEU A 44 -4.75 -0.45 -0.56
N THR A 45 -4.57 -0.72 0.75
CA THR A 45 -3.45 -1.52 1.25
C THR A 45 -3.49 -2.96 0.75
N ILE A 46 -4.68 -3.57 0.65
CA ILE A 46 -4.82 -4.92 0.08
C ILE A 46 -4.41 -4.93 -1.39
N MET A 47 -4.92 -4.00 -2.21
CA MET A 47 -4.52 -3.88 -3.62
C MET A 47 -3.00 -3.64 -3.79
N ALA A 48 -2.41 -2.78 -2.96
CA ALA A 48 -0.96 -2.57 -2.98
C ALA A 48 -0.20 -3.86 -2.62
N SER A 49 -0.73 -4.66 -1.68
CA SER A 49 -0.13 -5.94 -1.29
C SER A 49 -0.29 -7.00 -2.39
N GLU A 50 -1.36 -6.97 -3.17
CA GLU A 50 -1.54 -7.86 -4.34
C GLU A 50 -0.52 -7.58 -5.43
N ILE A 51 -0.18 -6.30 -5.68
CA ILE A 51 0.93 -5.94 -6.59
C ILE A 51 2.23 -6.60 -6.12
N LEU A 52 2.53 -6.52 -4.81
CA LEU A 52 3.74 -7.10 -4.20
C LEU A 52 3.77 -8.62 -4.29
N LEU A 53 2.66 -9.28 -3.96
CA LEU A 53 2.53 -10.73 -3.88
C LEU A 53 2.74 -11.41 -5.23
N ASN A 54 2.36 -10.74 -6.31
CA ASN A 54 2.49 -11.25 -7.67
C ASN A 54 3.86 -10.95 -8.31
N GLN A 55 4.88 -10.54 -7.54
CA GLN A 55 6.24 -10.31 -8.05
C GLN A 55 7.15 -11.54 -7.86
N PRO A 56 8.12 -11.77 -8.77
CA PRO A 56 9.06 -12.90 -8.70
C PRO A 56 9.95 -12.89 -7.44
N ILE A 57 9.93 -11.77 -6.72
CA ILE A 57 10.56 -11.60 -5.41
C ILE A 57 9.97 -12.52 -4.35
N GLN A 58 8.73 -12.99 -4.48
CA GLN A 58 8.18 -13.99 -3.56
C GLN A 58 9.07 -15.24 -3.47
N LYS A 59 9.81 -15.59 -4.55
CA LYS A 59 10.78 -16.70 -4.56
C LYS A 59 12.18 -16.32 -4.06
N LYS A 60 12.60 -15.04 -4.16
CA LYS A 60 13.93 -14.57 -3.71
C LYS A 60 13.93 -14.02 -2.29
N ILE A 61 12.76 -13.61 -1.82
CA ILE A 61 12.52 -12.97 -0.55
C ILE A 61 11.27 -13.66 0.01
N ASN A 62 11.50 -14.68 0.84
CA ASN A 62 10.49 -15.53 1.46
C ASN A 62 9.67 -14.76 2.55
N ILE A 63 9.31 -13.49 2.30
CA ILE A 63 8.87 -12.52 3.31
C ILE A 63 7.36 -12.54 3.61
N ILE A 64 6.54 -13.32 2.91
CA ILE A 64 5.11 -13.38 3.28
C ILE A 64 4.74 -14.65 4.05
N HIS A 65 5.66 -15.62 4.22
CA HIS A 65 5.33 -16.84 4.96
C HIS A 65 6.32 -17.34 6.01
N ASN A 66 7.54 -16.79 6.14
CA ASN A 66 8.49 -17.35 7.10
C ASN A 66 9.15 -16.31 8.00
N ASN A 67 8.56 -16.14 9.20
CA ASN A 67 9.24 -15.64 10.40
C ASN A 67 10.60 -16.33 10.66
N PHE A 68 10.82 -17.53 10.09
CA PHE A 68 12.05 -18.29 10.22
C PHE A 68 13.22 -17.76 9.38
N LEU A 69 12.97 -17.22 8.18
CA LEU A 69 14.05 -16.77 7.28
C LEU A 69 14.63 -15.41 7.71
N TYR A 70 13.83 -14.58 8.39
CA TYR A 70 14.23 -13.29 8.94
C TYR A 70 15.39 -13.41 9.96
N LYS A 71 15.48 -14.56 10.67
CA LYS A 71 16.58 -14.83 11.60
C LYS A 71 17.92 -15.15 10.91
N PHE A 72 17.88 -15.80 9.74
CA PHE A 72 19.10 -16.20 9.00
C PHE A 72 19.65 -15.11 8.06
N ILE A 73 18.82 -14.16 7.60
CA ILE A 73 19.23 -13.03 6.73
C ILE A 73 19.73 -11.81 7.55
N SER A 74 19.88 -11.96 8.88
CA SER A 74 20.20 -10.92 9.85
C SER A 74 21.55 -10.20 9.68
N LYS A 75 22.40 -10.59 8.70
CA LYS A 75 23.64 -9.87 8.40
C LYS A 75 23.43 -8.51 7.69
N ASP A 76 22.24 -8.22 7.15
CA ASP A 76 21.98 -6.97 6.41
C ASP A 76 20.54 -6.41 6.59
N SER A 77 20.03 -6.44 7.83
CA SER A 77 18.65 -6.05 8.19
C SER A 77 18.19 -4.71 7.59
N LYS A 78 19.09 -3.71 7.51
CA LYS A 78 18.81 -2.40 6.91
C LYS A 78 18.47 -2.46 5.42
N LYS A 79 19.13 -3.34 4.65
CA LYS A 79 18.88 -3.49 3.21
C LYS A 79 17.51 -4.13 2.97
N VAL A 80 17.18 -5.15 3.76
CA VAL A 80 15.87 -5.83 3.72
C VAL A 80 14.74 -4.86 4.10
N ASP A 81 14.88 -4.14 5.21
CA ASP A 81 13.88 -3.17 5.65
C ASP A 81 13.66 -2.07 4.60
N ARG A 82 14.74 -1.59 3.94
CA ARG A 82 14.64 -0.61 2.85
C ARG A 82 13.87 -1.15 1.65
N VAL A 83 14.16 -2.37 1.22
CA VAL A 83 13.44 -3.01 0.09
C VAL A 83 11.97 -3.16 0.44
N GLU A 84 11.64 -3.65 1.64
CA GLU A 84 10.27 -3.83 2.09
C GLU A 84 9.49 -2.50 2.14
N ILE A 85 10.08 -1.47 2.75
CA ILE A 85 9.49 -0.12 2.86
C ILE A 85 9.28 0.49 1.48
N ASN A 86 10.30 0.48 0.62
CA ASN A 86 10.20 1.11 -0.70
C ASN A 86 9.21 0.36 -1.58
N SER A 87 9.24 -0.97 -1.57
CA SER A 87 8.34 -1.81 -2.36
C SER A 87 6.88 -1.56 -1.98
N PHE A 88 6.57 -1.57 -0.67
CA PHE A 88 5.23 -1.24 -0.20
C PHE A 88 4.83 0.19 -0.57
N SER A 89 5.72 1.16 -0.37
CA SER A 89 5.45 2.58 -0.66
C SER A 89 5.10 2.79 -2.12
N PHE A 90 5.93 2.31 -3.04
CA PHE A 90 5.70 2.52 -4.47
C PHE A 90 4.53 1.70 -5.00
N SER A 91 4.23 0.53 -4.41
CA SER A 91 2.98 -0.19 -4.71
C SER A 91 1.76 0.62 -4.27
N LEU A 92 1.78 1.19 -3.07
CA LEU A 92 0.72 2.07 -2.59
C LEU A 92 0.60 3.33 -3.46
N PHE A 93 1.71 3.94 -3.86
CA PHE A 93 1.70 5.13 -4.72
C PHE A 93 1.11 4.84 -6.11
N MET A 94 1.38 3.67 -6.69
CA MET A 94 0.71 3.22 -7.92
C MET A 94 -0.81 3.14 -7.74
N ILE A 95 -1.28 2.58 -6.64
CA ILE A 95 -2.71 2.47 -6.32
C ILE A 95 -3.32 3.86 -6.08
N LEU A 96 -2.62 4.75 -5.38
CA LEU A 96 -3.08 6.11 -5.11
C LEU A 96 -3.14 6.95 -6.38
N GLN A 97 -2.18 6.83 -7.29
CA GLN A 97 -2.24 7.51 -8.58
C GLN A 97 -3.47 7.06 -9.38
N LYS A 98 -3.75 5.75 -9.41
CA LYS A 98 -4.98 5.25 -10.02
C LYS A 98 -6.22 5.81 -9.32
N LEU A 99 -6.26 5.80 -7.98
CA LEU A 99 -7.37 6.35 -7.20
C LEU A 99 -7.65 7.82 -7.55
N PHE A 100 -6.63 8.68 -7.55
CA PHE A 100 -6.80 10.12 -7.79
C PHE A 100 -7.08 10.46 -9.25
N ARG A 101 -6.70 9.59 -10.20
CA ARG A 101 -7.16 9.70 -11.59
C ARG A 101 -8.66 9.42 -11.72
N GLU A 102 -9.19 8.47 -10.95
CA GLU A 102 -10.61 8.10 -10.98
C GLU A 102 -11.48 9.01 -10.10
N GLU A 103 -10.90 9.56 -9.03
CA GLU A 103 -11.60 10.42 -8.05
C GLU A 103 -10.61 11.42 -7.43
N ASP A 104 -10.43 12.57 -8.08
CA ASP A 104 -9.46 13.59 -7.67
C ASP A 104 -9.86 14.33 -6.39
N THR A 105 -11.15 14.33 -6.02
CA THR A 105 -11.59 14.93 -4.75
C THR A 105 -10.99 14.24 -3.52
N LEU A 106 -10.45 13.01 -3.67
CA LEU A 106 -9.76 12.28 -2.60
C LEU A 106 -8.33 12.77 -2.34
N GLU A 107 -7.75 13.59 -3.23
CA GLU A 107 -6.39 14.12 -3.07
C GLU A 107 -6.23 14.90 -1.75
N LYS A 108 -7.26 15.64 -1.33
CA LYS A 108 -7.28 16.37 -0.04
C LYS A 108 -7.12 15.48 1.20
N TYR A 109 -7.37 14.18 1.06
CA TYR A 109 -7.24 13.19 2.14
C TYR A 109 -5.98 12.31 1.98
N ALA A 110 -5.13 12.55 0.99
CA ALA A 110 -4.00 11.69 0.65
C ALA A 110 -3.08 11.36 1.85
N GLU A 111 -2.73 12.36 2.66
CA GLU A 111 -1.90 12.12 3.84
C GLU A 111 -2.60 11.23 4.89
N GLN A 112 -3.91 11.39 5.08
CA GLN A 112 -4.67 10.55 5.99
C GLN A 112 -4.76 9.13 5.46
N ILE A 113 -5.00 8.98 4.16
CA ILE A 113 -5.06 7.69 3.48
C ILE A 113 -3.72 6.94 3.65
N ILE A 114 -2.59 7.60 3.38
CA ILE A 114 -1.27 6.98 3.54
C ILE A 114 -1.01 6.54 4.98
N ASN A 115 -1.34 7.40 5.95
CA ASN A 115 -1.14 7.09 7.36
C ASN A 115 -2.00 5.89 7.81
N PHE A 116 -3.26 5.81 7.39
CA PHE A 116 -4.11 4.65 7.67
C PHE A 116 -3.65 3.41 6.93
N SER A 117 -3.28 3.51 5.65
CA SER A 117 -2.76 2.40 4.86
C SER A 117 -1.52 1.78 5.52
N LEU A 118 -0.64 2.62 6.07
CA LEU A 118 0.51 2.17 6.85
C LEU A 118 0.09 1.46 8.15
N CYS A 119 -0.94 1.93 8.84
CA CYS A 119 -1.47 1.22 10.02
C CYS A 119 -1.99 -0.17 9.66
N HIS A 120 -2.74 -0.28 8.55
CA HIS A 120 -3.22 -1.58 8.07
C HIS A 120 -2.06 -2.49 7.66
N TRP A 121 -1.07 -1.97 6.92
CA TRP A 121 0.09 -2.74 6.49
C TRP A 121 0.91 -3.25 7.68
N SER A 122 1.17 -2.38 8.65
CA SER A 122 1.86 -2.72 9.90
C SER A 122 1.15 -3.86 10.64
N LYS A 123 -0.19 -3.82 10.67
CA LYS A 123 -0.99 -4.87 11.30
C LYS A 123 -0.93 -6.21 10.55
N ILE A 124 -0.97 -6.17 9.22
CA ILE A 124 -0.83 -7.35 8.34
C ILE A 124 0.54 -7.99 8.56
N GLN A 125 1.60 -7.17 8.60
CA GLN A 125 2.98 -7.61 8.81
C GLN A 125 3.31 -7.96 10.27
N LYS A 126 2.38 -7.73 11.21
CA LYS A 126 2.57 -7.95 12.66
C LYS A 126 3.78 -7.21 13.24
N ILE A 127 4.10 -6.01 12.75
CA ILE A 127 5.23 -5.22 13.26
C ILE A 127 4.91 -4.54 14.60
N SER A 128 5.94 -4.33 15.42
CA SER A 128 5.82 -3.61 16.70
C SER A 128 5.57 -2.11 16.51
N GLU A 129 5.09 -1.43 17.55
CA GLU A 129 4.86 0.02 17.53
C GLU A 129 6.16 0.81 17.26
N LYS A 130 7.29 0.40 17.86
CA LYS A 130 8.60 0.99 17.61
C LYS A 130 9.01 0.87 16.14
N GLN A 131 8.83 -0.30 15.53
CA GLN A 131 9.11 -0.51 14.11
C GLN A 131 8.16 0.28 13.22
N TYR A 132 6.87 0.36 13.58
CA TYR A 132 5.89 1.18 12.87
C TYR A 132 6.34 2.65 12.81
N LEU A 133 6.77 3.24 13.93
CA LEU A 133 7.24 4.64 13.95
C LEU A 133 8.44 4.87 13.03
N GLN A 134 9.40 3.95 13.03
CA GLN A 134 10.56 4.02 12.14
C GLN A 134 10.19 3.88 10.65
N LYS A 135 9.36 2.88 10.32
CA LYS A 135 8.91 2.66 8.94
C LYS A 135 8.06 3.84 8.45
N LYS A 136 7.22 4.41 9.32
CA LYS A 136 6.39 5.58 9.03
C LYS A 136 7.21 6.77 8.55
N GLU A 137 8.28 7.10 9.26
CA GLU A 137 9.11 8.24 8.91
C GLU A 137 9.69 8.09 7.50
N ASN A 138 10.19 6.89 7.16
CA ASN A 138 10.74 6.60 5.83
C ASN A 138 9.68 6.69 4.73
N ILE A 139 8.48 6.15 4.97
CA ILE A 139 7.38 6.21 3.99
C ILE A 139 6.93 7.65 3.77
N LEU A 140 6.84 8.46 4.81
CA LEU A 140 6.46 9.87 4.68
C LEU A 140 7.52 10.69 3.94
N LYS A 141 8.82 10.39 4.12
CA LYS A 141 9.90 10.98 3.31
C LYS A 141 9.74 10.62 1.82
N LEU A 142 9.47 9.35 1.52
CA LEU A 142 9.19 8.91 0.15
C LEU A 142 7.94 9.59 -0.42
N TRP A 143 6.87 9.72 0.36
CA TRP A 143 5.66 10.41 -0.06
C TRP A 143 5.93 11.86 -0.41
N ASN A 144 6.56 12.62 0.48
CA ASN A 144 6.84 14.03 0.25
C ASN A 144 7.68 14.27 -1.01
N LYS A 145 8.62 13.36 -1.30
CA LYS A 145 9.43 13.41 -2.52
C LYS A 145 8.63 13.09 -3.80
N ASN A 146 7.68 12.16 -3.73
CA ASN A 146 7.04 11.59 -4.93
C ASN A 146 5.57 12.00 -5.10
N LYS A 147 4.97 12.72 -4.15
CA LYS A 147 3.56 13.16 -4.24
C LYS A 147 3.22 13.92 -5.54
N PRO A 148 4.10 14.74 -6.15
CA PRO A 148 3.78 15.38 -7.44
C PRO A 148 3.57 14.35 -8.56
N ILE A 149 4.34 13.26 -8.54
CA ILE A 149 4.22 12.17 -9.52
C ILE A 149 2.92 11.39 -9.29
N VAL A 150 2.54 11.19 -8.02
CA VAL A 150 1.30 10.49 -7.66
C VAL A 150 0.05 11.29 -8.04
N PHE A 151 0.06 12.61 -7.88
CA PHE A 151 -1.05 13.47 -8.31
C PHE A 151 -1.06 13.75 -9.82
N SER A 152 0.01 13.41 -10.55
CA SER A 152 0.08 13.64 -11.98
C SER A 152 -0.87 12.73 -12.77
N LYS A 153 -1.70 13.37 -13.61
CA LYS A 153 -2.62 12.70 -14.54
C LYS A 153 -1.93 12.28 -15.86
N ILE A 154 -0.66 12.62 -16.07
CA ILE A 154 0.09 12.33 -17.30
C ILE A 154 0.60 10.88 -17.30
N GLU A 155 0.51 10.18 -18.43
CA GLU A 155 0.90 8.77 -18.52
C GLU A 155 2.40 8.53 -18.24
N SER A 156 3.27 9.47 -18.57
CA SER A 156 4.70 9.40 -18.23
C SER A 156 4.94 9.26 -16.72
N SER A 157 4.15 9.94 -15.88
CA SER A 157 4.27 9.83 -14.42
C SER A 157 3.89 8.45 -13.88
N LYS A 158 3.05 7.70 -14.60
CA LYS A 158 2.77 6.30 -14.26
C LYS A 158 3.98 5.42 -14.58
N ILE A 159 4.64 5.66 -15.73
CA ILE A 159 5.89 4.99 -16.07
C ILE A 159 6.98 5.28 -15.03
N ASP A 160 7.09 6.53 -14.55
CA ASP A 160 8.02 6.89 -13.49
C ASP A 160 7.79 6.07 -12.21
N LEU A 161 6.54 5.93 -11.77
CA LEU A 161 6.21 5.10 -10.61
C LEU A 161 6.49 3.61 -10.83
N ILE A 162 6.27 3.08 -12.04
CA ILE A 162 6.63 1.70 -12.39
C ILE A 162 8.15 1.49 -12.29
N ILE A 163 8.94 2.45 -12.79
CA ILE A 163 10.40 2.41 -12.71
C ILE A 163 10.87 2.49 -11.25
N LEU A 164 10.26 3.38 -10.45
CA LEU A 164 10.59 3.49 -9.03
C LEU A 164 10.23 2.23 -8.25
N LEU A 165 9.08 1.63 -8.55
CA LEU A 165 8.66 0.35 -7.99
C LEU A 165 9.61 -0.77 -8.41
N TYR A 166 10.00 -0.85 -9.67
CA TYR A 166 11.01 -1.79 -10.14
C TYR A 166 12.35 -1.61 -9.40
N LYS A 167 12.84 -0.38 -9.26
CA LYS A 167 14.08 -0.07 -8.53
C LYS A 167 13.98 -0.40 -7.04
N SER A 168 12.79 -0.31 -6.44
CA SER A 168 12.56 -0.63 -5.03
C SER A 168 12.84 -2.11 -4.71
N PHE A 169 12.66 -2.97 -5.72
CA PHE A 169 12.89 -4.39 -5.69
C PHE A 169 14.33 -4.79 -6.00
N GLU A 170 15.16 -3.84 -6.45
CA GLU A 170 16.44 -4.12 -7.06
C GLU A 170 17.49 -4.48 -5.99
N VAL A 171 17.85 -5.77 -5.95
CA VAL A 171 18.87 -6.32 -5.04
C VAL A 171 20.30 -6.21 -5.63
N GLY A 172 20.45 -5.61 -6.83
CA GLY A 172 21.71 -5.52 -7.58
C GLY A 172 21.83 -6.56 -8.70
N ILE A 173 20.75 -6.83 -9.44
CA ILE A 173 20.76 -7.79 -10.55
C ILE A 173 21.08 -7.05 -11.85
N GLY A 174 22.32 -7.18 -12.36
CA GLY A 174 22.74 -6.58 -13.63
C GLY A 174 22.39 -7.38 -14.89
N ASN A 175 21.72 -8.54 -14.75
CA ASN A 175 21.39 -9.39 -15.90
C ASN A 175 20.15 -8.88 -16.64
N LYS A 176 20.34 -8.42 -17.89
CA LYS A 176 19.33 -7.82 -18.76
C LYS A 176 18.07 -8.68 -18.98
N GLU A 177 18.22 -10.00 -19.10
CA GLU A 177 17.07 -10.89 -19.32
C GLU A 177 16.20 -11.00 -18.06
N ILE A 178 16.85 -11.11 -16.89
CA ILE A 178 16.16 -11.14 -15.60
C ILE A 178 15.46 -9.80 -15.35
N ILE A 179 16.11 -8.67 -15.66
CA ILE A 179 15.52 -7.33 -15.58
C ILE A 179 14.25 -7.26 -16.45
N LYS A 180 14.33 -7.65 -17.73
CA LYS A 180 13.19 -7.63 -18.65
C LYS A 180 12.03 -8.50 -18.14
N LYS A 181 12.32 -9.71 -17.66
CA LYS A 181 11.32 -10.62 -17.09
C LYS A 181 10.64 -10.01 -15.86
N ASN A 182 11.42 -9.41 -14.96
CA ASN A 182 10.88 -8.77 -13.76
C ASN A 182 9.99 -7.58 -14.09
N ILE A 183 10.39 -6.73 -15.04
CA ILE A 183 9.57 -5.60 -15.50
C ILE A 183 8.27 -6.11 -16.15
N ALA A 184 8.33 -7.18 -16.96
CA ALA A 184 7.14 -7.77 -17.57
C ALA A 184 6.16 -8.31 -16.52
N VAL A 185 6.65 -9.03 -15.51
CA VAL A 185 5.80 -9.52 -14.41
C VAL A 185 5.23 -8.36 -13.59
N LEU A 186 6.04 -7.32 -13.34
CA LEU A 186 5.57 -6.12 -12.66
C LEU A 186 4.44 -5.43 -13.44
N GLY A 187 4.63 -5.23 -14.74
CA GLY A 187 3.64 -4.67 -15.63
C GLY A 187 2.34 -5.48 -15.65
N PHE A 188 2.43 -6.81 -15.67
CA PHE A 188 1.27 -7.70 -15.58
C PHE A 188 0.52 -7.51 -14.26
N SER A 189 1.21 -7.55 -13.12
CA SER A 189 0.60 -7.42 -11.80
C SER A 189 -0.09 -6.07 -11.62
N ILE A 190 0.54 -4.98 -12.09
CA ILE A 190 -0.06 -3.64 -12.07
C ILE A 190 -1.31 -3.61 -12.96
N SER A 191 -1.23 -4.15 -14.17
CA SER A 191 -2.35 -4.19 -15.11
C SER A 191 -3.51 -4.98 -14.55
N LYS A 192 -3.25 -6.11 -13.89
CA LYS A 192 -4.26 -6.92 -13.20
C LYS A 192 -4.96 -6.11 -12.12
N VAL A 193 -4.21 -5.52 -11.19
CA VAL A 193 -4.81 -4.75 -10.08
C VAL A 193 -5.55 -3.50 -10.58
N PHE A 194 -5.12 -2.91 -11.69
CA PHE A 194 -5.83 -1.78 -12.31
C PHE A 194 -7.12 -2.21 -13.01
N LYS A 195 -7.15 -3.41 -13.60
CA LYS A 195 -8.37 -3.99 -14.20
C LYS A 195 -9.37 -4.41 -13.11
N GLU A 196 -8.87 -4.98 -12.02
CA GLU A 196 -9.65 -5.45 -10.87
C GLU A 196 -9.77 -4.37 -9.78
N PHE A 197 -9.61 -3.10 -10.16
CA PHE A 197 -9.61 -1.99 -9.22
C PHE A 197 -10.94 -1.92 -8.47
N ARG A 198 -10.88 -1.66 -7.16
CA ARG A 198 -12.03 -1.75 -6.24
C ARG A 198 -12.97 -0.55 -6.35
N TYR A 199 -13.62 -0.40 -7.50
CA TYR A 199 -14.64 0.61 -7.78
C TYR A 199 -15.86 0.49 -6.85
N ASP A 200 -16.17 -0.72 -6.39
CA ASP A 200 -17.19 -0.95 -5.36
C ASP A 200 -16.88 -0.17 -4.07
N VAL A 201 -15.61 -0.13 -3.65
CA VAL A 201 -15.16 0.60 -2.46
C VAL A 201 -15.28 2.10 -2.66
N ILE A 202 -14.93 2.63 -3.84
CA ILE A 202 -15.10 4.05 -4.17
C ILE A 202 -16.59 4.43 -4.10
N ASN A 203 -17.46 3.61 -4.65
CA ASN A 203 -18.90 3.87 -4.65
C ASN A 203 -19.47 3.89 -3.23
N GLU A 204 -19.02 2.98 -2.35
CA GLU A 204 -19.42 3.02 -0.94
C GLU A 204 -18.84 4.23 -0.19
N PHE A 205 -17.61 4.65 -0.51
CA PHE A 205 -17.04 5.87 0.03
C PHE A 205 -17.85 7.11 -0.36
N LYS A 206 -18.23 7.25 -1.64
CA LYS A 206 -19.02 8.38 -2.15
C LYS A 206 -20.36 8.54 -1.43
N LYS A 207 -21.03 7.42 -1.11
CA LYS A 207 -22.28 7.43 -0.31
C LYS A 207 -22.08 8.02 1.09
N LYS A 208 -20.84 8.04 1.59
CA LYS A 208 -20.45 8.55 2.91
C LYS A 208 -19.80 9.92 2.85
N GLU A 209 -19.59 10.51 1.67
CA GLU A 209 -18.84 11.76 1.50
C GLU A 209 -19.42 12.94 2.32
N ARG A 210 -20.75 12.95 2.51
CA ARG A 210 -21.45 13.95 3.34
C ARG A 210 -21.04 13.95 4.81
N ILE A 211 -20.45 12.87 5.32
CA ILE A 211 -19.97 12.73 6.71
C ILE A 211 -18.50 13.22 6.83
N ILE A 212 -17.80 13.38 5.70
CA ILE A 212 -16.36 13.66 5.64
C ILE A 212 -16.08 15.13 5.32
N LYS A 213 -17.03 15.80 4.64
CA LYS A 213 -17.07 17.25 4.44
C LYS A 213 -17.32 17.94 5.77
#